data_AF-A0A238DIE2-F1
#
_entry.id   AF-A0A238DIE2-F1
#
_cell.length_a   1.000
_cell.length_b   1.000
_cell.length_c   1.000
_cell.angle_alpha   90.00
_cell.angle_beta   90.00
_cell.angle_gamma   90.00
#
_symmetry.space_group_name_H-M   'P 1'
#
loop_
_entity.id
_entity.type
_entity.pdbx_description
1 polymer ?
#
loop_
_entity_poly.entity_id
_entity_poly.type
_entity_poly.pdbx_seq_one_letter_code
_entity_poly.pdbx_strand_id
1 'polypeptide(L)'
;MFVELQNPTLWHIDAVSGGGTHSINPEERPNADLKQVMRKKVPVRTKARLQKATETHMHVIAREPERVKAYFQDPYVRYAA
;
A
#
# COMPACT_ATOMS: atom_id res chain seq x y z
N MET A 1 2.42 13.60 5.08
CA MET A 1 3.56 14.24 4.42
C MET A 1 4.67 13.21 4.44
N PHE A 2 5.07 12.66 3.31
CA PHE A 2 6.45 12.28 3.00
C PHE A 2 6.45 11.89 1.53
N VAL A 3 6.95 12.84 0.75
CA VAL A 3 7.36 12.69 -0.63
C VAL A 3 8.68 11.96 -0.57
N GLU A 4 8.77 10.78 -1.18
CA GLU A 4 10.07 10.18 -1.45
C GLU A 4 10.06 9.56 -2.85
N LEU A 5 10.08 10.46 -3.84
CA LEU A 5 10.32 10.14 -5.23
C LEU A 5 11.66 10.74 -5.67
N GLN A 6 12.76 10.61 -4.91
CA GLN A 6 14.09 11.07 -5.37
C GLN A 6 15.32 10.36 -4.78
N ASN A 7 15.23 9.10 -4.32
CA ASN A 7 16.46 8.37 -3.95
C ASN A 7 16.57 6.98 -4.60
N PRO A 8 17.27 6.84 -5.74
CA PRO A 8 17.43 5.56 -6.44
C PRO A 8 18.44 4.61 -5.80
N THR A 9 19.10 4.97 -4.68
CA THR A 9 20.02 4.07 -3.96
C THR A 9 19.38 3.32 -2.79
N LEU A 10 18.13 3.64 -2.43
CA LEU A 10 17.33 2.90 -1.45
C LEU A 10 16.72 1.59 -1.98
N TRP A 11 17.19 1.11 -3.14
CA TRP A 11 16.88 -0.24 -3.67
C TRP A 11 17.88 -1.31 -3.22
N HIS A 12 18.87 -0.98 -2.38
CA HIS A 12 19.59 -2.01 -1.62
C HIS A 12 18.69 -2.50 -0.48
N ILE A 13 17.67 -3.26 -0.89
CA ILE A 13 17.10 -4.30 -0.06
C ILE A 13 18.27 -5.19 0.32
N ASP A 14 18.63 -5.17 1.60
CA ASP A 14 19.55 -6.13 2.18
C ASP A 14 19.15 -7.53 1.71
N ALA A 15 20.11 -8.19 1.06
CA ALA A 15 20.00 -9.56 0.65
C ALA A 15 19.83 -10.45 1.89
N VAL A 16 18.58 -10.65 2.34
CA VAL A 16 18.23 -11.81 3.18
C VAL A 16 18.12 -13.01 2.24
N SER A 17 19.28 -13.57 1.93
CA SER A 17 19.40 -14.93 1.40
C SER A 17 19.20 -15.91 2.56
N GLY A 18 18.05 -16.60 2.58
CA GLY A 18 17.87 -17.79 3.42
C GLY A 18 16.47 -17.94 4.01
N GLY A 19 15.65 -18.80 3.39
CA GLY A 19 14.46 -19.39 4.02
C GLY A 19 13.16 -18.61 3.78
N GLY A 20 12.28 -19.14 2.92
CA GLY A 20 10.96 -18.56 2.73
C GLY A 20 10.11 -18.65 4.00
N THR A 21 9.90 -17.53 4.70
CA THR A 21 8.79 -17.39 5.66
C THR A 21 8.26 -15.95 5.73
N HIS A 22 7.18 -15.73 4.97
CA HIS A 22 5.91 -15.16 5.43
C HIS A 22 5.78 -13.70 5.95
N SER A 23 6.82 -12.90 6.21
CA SER A 23 6.59 -11.50 6.61
C SER A 23 6.40 -10.58 5.39
N ILE A 24 5.25 -9.91 5.29
CA ILE A 24 4.94 -8.93 4.23
C ILE A 24 5.15 -7.51 4.80
N ASN A 25 5.57 -6.54 3.97
CA ASN A 25 5.65 -5.14 4.42
C ASN A 25 4.23 -4.61 4.76
N PRO A 26 3.99 -3.96 5.91
CA PRO A 26 2.67 -3.46 6.32
C PRO A 26 1.94 -2.59 5.32
N GLU A 27 2.65 -1.82 4.49
CA GLU A 27 2.05 -1.00 3.44
C GLU A 27 1.53 -1.82 2.24
N GLU A 28 1.88 -3.10 2.13
CA GLU A 28 1.39 -3.93 1.03
C GLU A 28 -0.09 -4.27 1.18
N ARG A 29 -0.62 -4.22 2.40
CA ARG A 29 -2.05 -4.41 2.67
C ARG A 29 -2.91 -3.25 2.13
N PRO A 30 -2.66 -1.98 2.49
CA PRO A 30 -3.37 -0.86 1.87
C PRO A 30 -3.08 -0.75 0.36
N ASN A 31 -1.88 -1.12 -0.11
CA ASN A 31 -1.57 -1.13 -1.54
C ASN A 31 -2.37 -2.20 -2.30
N ALA A 32 -2.59 -3.37 -1.71
CA ALA A 32 -3.44 -4.42 -2.28
C ALA A 32 -4.91 -3.99 -2.37
N ASP A 33 -5.45 -3.36 -1.31
CA ASP A 33 -6.80 -2.78 -1.31
C ASP A 33 -6.95 -1.72 -2.40
N LEU A 34 -6.00 -0.78 -2.50
CA LEU A 34 -5.97 0.22 -3.56
C LEU A 34 -5.96 -0.42 -4.96
N LYS A 35 -5.06 -1.38 -5.20
CA LYS A 35 -4.99 -2.12 -6.47
C LYS A 35 -6.31 -2.82 -6.79
N GLN A 36 -6.97 -3.43 -5.81
CA GLN A 36 -8.25 -4.11 -6.00
C GLN A 36 -9.36 -3.12 -6.37
N VAL A 37 -9.48 -1.99 -5.66
CA VAL A 37 -10.48 -0.96 -5.95
C VAL A 37 -10.24 -0.33 -7.31
N MET A 38 -8.99 -0.08 -7.70
CA MET A 38 -8.67 0.46 -9.02
C MET A 38 -8.95 -0.55 -10.15
N ARG A 39 -8.70 -1.85 -9.95
CA ARG A 39 -9.03 -2.91 -10.93
C ARG A 39 -10.54 -3.07 -11.16
N LYS A 40 -11.37 -2.80 -10.14
CA LYS A 40 -12.83 -2.88 -10.23
C LYS A 40 -13.47 -1.69 -10.97
N LYS A 41 -12.77 -0.56 -11.08
CA LYS A 41 -13.27 0.63 -11.79
C LYS A 41 -13.06 0.45 -13.30
N VAL A 42 -13.98 1.01 -14.11
CA VAL A 42 -13.81 1.10 -15.58
C VAL A 42 -12.39 1.58 -15.88
N PRO A 43 -11.61 0.92 -16.74
CA PRO A 43 -10.19 1.18 -16.90
C PRO A 43 -9.94 2.67 -17.17
N VAL A 44 -9.46 3.33 -16.12
CA VAL A 44 -9.14 4.74 -16.14
C VAL A 44 -7.71 4.84 -16.69
N ARG A 45 -7.57 5.09 -18.00
CA ARG A 45 -6.27 5.05 -18.69
C ARG A 45 -5.49 6.37 -18.68
N THR A 46 -6.01 7.42 -18.03
CA THR A 46 -5.32 8.71 -17.96
C THR A 46 -4.76 8.95 -16.56
N LYS A 47 -3.52 9.46 -16.50
CA LYS A 47 -2.80 9.75 -15.25
C LYS A 47 -3.62 10.61 -14.28
N ALA A 48 -4.25 11.67 -14.78
CA ALA A 48 -5.06 12.58 -13.96
C ALA A 48 -6.26 11.88 -13.30
N ARG A 49 -6.95 11.00 -14.03
CA ARG A 49 -8.12 10.29 -13.49
C ARG A 49 -7.69 9.16 -12.53
N LEU A 50 -6.54 8.52 -12.76
CA LEU A 50 -5.94 7.58 -11.81
C LEU A 50 -5.57 8.28 -10.50
N GLN A 51 -4.90 9.43 -10.59
CA GLN A 51 -4.53 10.23 -9.43
C GLN A 51 -5.77 10.62 -8.62
N LYS A 52 -6.79 11.18 -9.26
CA LYS A 52 -8.05 11.55 -8.59
C LYS A 52 -8.73 10.34 -7.93
N ALA A 53 -8.73 9.18 -8.60
CA ALA A 53 -9.32 7.96 -8.05
C ALA A 53 -8.55 7.44 -6.82
N THR A 54 -7.22 7.51 -6.84
CA THR A 54 -6.35 7.19 -5.70
C THR A 54 -6.55 8.16 -4.55
N GLU A 55 -6.53 9.48 -4.80
CA GLU A 55 -6.75 10.51 -3.78
C GLU A 55 -8.12 10.34 -3.10
N THR A 56 -9.17 10.12 -3.90
CA THR A 56 -10.52 9.87 -3.38
C THR A 56 -10.53 8.63 -2.48
N HIS A 57 -9.84 7.56 -2.89
CA HIS A 57 -9.76 6.32 -2.11
C HIS A 57 -9.01 6.52 -0.79
N MET A 58 -7.88 7.23 -0.81
CA MET A 58 -7.10 7.53 0.39
C MET A 58 -7.86 8.43 1.37
N HIS A 59 -8.69 9.36 0.88
CA HIS A 59 -9.57 10.15 1.74
C HIS A 59 -10.66 9.32 2.43
N VAL A 60 -11.17 8.27 1.78
CA VAL A 60 -12.09 7.32 2.41
C VAL A 60 -11.39 6.55 3.52
N ILE A 61 -10.21 5.99 3.23
CA ILE A 61 -9.41 5.26 4.24
C ILE A 61 -9.07 6.16 5.44
N ALA A 62 -8.68 7.41 5.21
CA ALA A 62 -8.35 8.35 6.28
C ALA A 62 -9.52 8.68 7.21
N ARG A 63 -10.77 8.52 6.73
CA ARG A 63 -11.99 8.72 7.52
C ARG A 63 -12.48 7.45 8.21
N GLU A 64 -11.87 6.30 7.91
CA GLU A 64 -12.21 4.99 8.45
C GLU A 64 -11.04 4.43 9.29
N PRO A 65 -10.81 4.94 10.51
CA PRO A 65 -9.66 4.52 11.33
C PRO A 65 -9.69 3.02 11.66
N GLU A 66 -10.87 2.41 11.76
CA GLU A 66 -11.00 0.97 11.97
C GLU A 66 -10.52 0.14 10.77
N ARG A 67 -10.70 0.66 9.55
CA ARG A 67 -10.16 0.03 8.33
C ARG A 67 -8.64 0.11 8.30
N VAL A 68 -8.06 1.20 8.77
CA VAL A 68 -6.60 1.32 8.91
C VAL A 68 -6.09 0.30 9.92
N LYS A 69 -6.68 0.21 11.11
CA LYS A 69 -6.32 -0.79 12.12
C LYS A 69 -6.43 -2.22 11.60
N ALA A 70 -7.47 -2.51 10.81
CA ALA A 70 -7.67 -3.83 10.22
C ALA A 70 -6.53 -4.25 9.29
N TYR A 71 -5.84 -3.31 8.62
CA TYR A 71 -4.66 -3.64 7.81
C TYR A 71 -3.52 -4.22 8.67
N PHE A 72 -3.34 -3.71 9.89
CA PHE A 72 -2.28 -4.12 10.81
C PHE A 72 -2.65 -5.33 11.70
N GLN A 73 -3.91 -5.77 11.67
CA GLN A 73 -4.35 -6.98 12.36
C GLN A 73 -3.98 -8.27 11.62
N ASP A 74 -3.53 -8.17 10.37
CA ASP A 74 -3.15 -9.35 9.61
C ASP A 74 -1.86 -10.00 10.18
N PRO A 75 -1.83 -11.33 10.36
CA PRO A 75 -0.71 -12.03 10.99
C PRO A 75 0.66 -11.74 10.37
N TYR A 76 0.70 -11.43 9.08
CA TYR A 76 1.93 -11.20 8.34
C TYR A 76 2.50 -9.78 8.44
N VAL A 77 1.74 -8.85 9.04
CA VAL A 77 2.12 -7.43 9.21
C VAL A 77 1.92 -6.94 10.65
N ARG A 78 1.53 -7.84 11.55
CA ARG A 78 1.24 -7.53 12.97
C ARG A 78 2.43 -6.92 13.72
N TYR A 79 3.64 -7.10 13.22
CA TYR A 79 4.85 -6.48 13.77
C TYR A 79 4.86 -4.94 13.66
N ALA A 80 4.00 -4.36 12.83
CA ALA A 80 3.93 -2.92 12.57
C ALA A 80 2.70 -2.23 13.18
N ALA A 81 1.96 -2.95 14.03
CA ALA A 81 0.77 -2.46 14.73
C ALA A 81 1.11 -1.65 15.99
#